data_AF-A0A7W1L806-F1
#
_entry.id   AF-A0A7W1L806-F1
#
_cell.length_a   1.000
_cell.length_b   1.000
_cell.length_c   1.000
_cell.angle_alpha   90.00
_cell.angle_beta   90.00
_cell.angle_gamma   90.00
#
_symmetry.space_group_name_H-M   'P 1'
#
loop_
_entity.id
_entity.type
_entity.pdbx_description
1 polymer ?
#
loop_
_entity_poly.entity_id
_entity_poly.type
_entity_poly.pdbx_seq_one_letter_code
_entity_poly.pdbx_strand_id
1 'polypeptide(L)' 'MQTFDQSLFDLYEAGLITYEDALRNADSLNDLRLEIKLHGKEAKNRNVFSGIGNLDVVPETVQNSM' A
#
# COMPACT_ATOMS: atom_id res chain seq x y z
N MET A 1 9.04 18.20 5.09
CA MET A 1 8.33 18.22 6.39
C MET A 1 7.46 16.99 6.45
N GLN A 2 7.44 16.26 7.58
CA GLN A 2 6.57 15.11 7.76
C GLN A 2 5.31 15.56 8.52
N THR A 3 4.14 15.07 8.11
CA THR A 3 2.87 15.31 8.81
C THR A 3 2.71 14.34 9.97
N PHE A 4 1.85 14.70 10.93
CA PHE A 4 1.57 13.84 12.07
C PHE A 4 0.93 12.51 11.63
N ASP A 5 -0.02 12.55 10.69
CA ASP A 5 -0.66 11.36 10.12
C ASP A 5 0.36 10.39 9.48
N GLN A 6 1.38 10.92 8.79
CA GLN A 6 2.45 10.07 8.23
C GLN A 6 3.26 9.38 9.33
N SER A 7 3.50 10.06 10.46
CA SER A 7 4.19 9.45 11.60
C SER A 7 3.33 8.36 12.26
N LEU A 8 2.00 8.56 12.35
CA LEU A 8 1.06 7.56 12.82
C LEU A 8 1.02 6.34 11.90
N PHE A 9 1.04 6.54 10.59
CA PHE A 9 1.15 5.46 9.60
C PHE A 9 2.44 4.65 9.80
N ASP A 10 3.59 5.32 9.92
CA ASP A 10 4.88 4.64 10.12
C ASP A 10 4.92 3.84 11.44
N LEU A 11 4.37 4.40 12.52
CA LEU A 11 4.26 3.72 13.82
C LEU A 11 3.32 2.51 13.76
N TYR A 12 2.21 2.61 13.04
CA TYR A 12 1.29 1.52 12.80
C TYR A 12 1.94 0.42 11.94
N GLU A 13 2.61 0.79 10.85
CA GLU A 13 3.39 -0.12 10.01
C GLU A 13 4.50 -0.83 10.80
N ALA A 14 5.16 -0.13 11.73
CA ALA A 14 6.14 -0.70 12.63
C ALA A 14 5.54 -1.63 13.71
N GLY A 15 4.20 -1.65 13.86
CA GLY A 15 3.50 -2.44 14.88
C GLY A 15 3.65 -1.88 16.30
N LEU A 16 4.03 -0.60 16.41
CA LEU A 16 4.24 0.08 17.69
C LEU A 16 2.92 0.59 18.30
N ILE A 17 1.93 0.89 17.45
CA ILE A 17 0.59 1.29 17.84
C ILE A 17 -0.46 0.45 17.12
N THR A 18 -1.65 0.35 17.71
CA THR A 18 -2.77 -0.37 17.10
C THR A 18 -3.44 0.49 16.03
N TYR A 19 -4.20 -0.14 15.13
CA TYR A 19 -5.00 0.57 14.12
C TYR A 19 -6.01 1.55 14.77
N GLU A 20 -6.66 1.14 15.86
CA GLU A 20 -7.57 2.01 16.60
C GLU A 20 -6.84 3.21 17.22
N ASP A 21 -5.66 3.01 17.79
CA ASP A 21 -4.86 4.10 18.36
C ASP A 21 -4.37 5.07 17.29
N ALA A 22 -3.94 4.55 16.14
CA ALA A 22 -3.51 5.37 15.00
C ALA A 22 -4.67 6.24 14.50
N LEU A 23 -5.85 5.65 14.28
CA LEU A 23 -7.03 6.41 13.88
C LEU A 23 -7.43 7.43 14.94
N ARG A 24 -7.55 7.03 16.21
CA ARG A 24 -8.04 7.93 17.26
C ARG A 24 -7.23 9.23 17.41
N ASN A 25 -5.95 9.20 17.07
CA ASN A 25 -5.07 10.36 17.12
C ASN A 25 -4.88 11.06 15.76
N ALA A 26 -5.38 10.50 14.66
CA ALA A 26 -5.25 11.11 13.34
C ALA A 26 -6.05 12.41 13.23
N ASP A 27 -5.48 13.40 12.55
CA ASP A 27 -6.20 14.64 12.24
C ASP A 27 -7.30 14.38 11.20
N SER A 28 -7.03 13.48 10.24
CA SER A 28 -8.01 13.02 9.25
C SER A 28 -8.14 11.49 9.26
N LEU A 29 -9.09 11.00 10.07
CA LEU A 29 -9.42 9.56 10.17
C LEU A 29 -9.58 8.88 8.82
N ASN A 30 -10.23 9.56 7.88
CA ASN A 30 -10.61 8.98 6.61
C ASN A 30 -9.41 8.85 5.68
N ASP A 31 -8.50 9.83 5.70
CA ASP A 31 -7.27 9.82 4.91
C ASP A 31 -6.28 8.80 5.47
N LEU A 32 -6.03 8.79 6.78
CA LEU A 32 -5.15 7.79 7.40
C LEU A 32 -5.68 6.37 7.18
N ARG A 33 -7.00 6.16 7.27
CA ARG A 33 -7.61 4.86 6.95
C ARG A 33 -7.38 4.46 5.50
N LEU A 34 -7.50 5.40 4.57
CA LEU A 34 -7.27 5.14 3.16
C LEU A 34 -5.80 4.78 2.91
N GLU A 35 -4.87 5.54 3.48
CA GLU A 35 -3.43 5.26 3.39
C GLU A 35 -3.07 3.89 3.96
N ILE A 36 -3.56 3.57 5.16
CA ILE A 36 -3.37 2.25 5.78
C ILE A 36 -3.90 1.12 4.87
N LYS A 37 -5.03 1.33 4.20
CA LYS A 37 -5.59 0.34 3.28
C LYS A 37 -4.88 0.22 1.93
N LEU A 38 -4.27 1.29 1.44
CA LEU A 38 -3.57 1.31 0.15
C LEU A 38 -2.11 0.87 0.28
N HIS A 39 -1.45 1.33 1.34
CA HIS A 39 -0.01 1.18 1.54
C HIS A 39 0.35 0.24 2.69
N GLY A 40 -0.57 -0.05 3.62
CA GLY A 40 -0.27 -0.88 4.77
C GLY A 40 0.04 -2.34 4.41
N LYS A 41 0.72 -3.04 5.31
CA LYS A 41 1.01 -4.49 5.23
C LYS A 41 -0.18 -5.36 4.83
N GLU A 42 -1.38 -5.00 5.25
CA GLU A 42 -2.65 -5.66 4.86
C GLU A 42 -2.90 -5.59 3.35
N ALA A 43 -2.59 -4.46 2.70
CA ALA A 43 -2.66 -4.29 1.24
C ALA A 43 -1.59 -5.11 0.50
N LYS A 44 -0.45 -5.33 1.15
CA LYS A 44 0.63 -6.17 0.64
C LYS A 44 0.30 -7.65 0.71
N ASN A 45 -0.44 -8.08 1.74
CA ASN A 45 -0.91 -9.46 1.89
C ASN A 45 -2.17 -9.74 1.05
N ARG A 46 -3.14 -8.83 1.10
CA ARG A 46 -4.31 -8.82 0.23
C ARG A 46 -3.86 -8.23 -1.10
N ASN A 47 -3.23 -9.06 -1.92
CA ASN A 47 -2.87 -8.84 -3.32
C ASN A 47 -3.93 -8.04 -4.14
N VAL A 48 -4.10 -6.74 -3.89
CA VAL A 48 -5.05 -5.86 -4.60
C VAL A 48 -4.63 -5.72 -6.06
N PHE A 49 -3.34 -5.95 -6.33
CA PHE A 49 -2.75 -6.00 -7.67
C PHE A 49 -2.99 -7.34 -8.40
N SER A 50 -3.37 -8.42 -7.71
CA SER A 50 -3.65 -9.70 -8.39
C SER A 50 -4.90 -9.65 -9.29
N GLY A 51 -5.72 -8.61 -9.18
CA GLY A 51 -6.89 -8.39 -10.06
C GLY A 51 -6.60 -7.56 -11.31
N ILE A 52 -5.43 -6.92 -11.43
CA ILE A 52 -5.04 -6.09 -12.57
C ILE A 52 -3.86 -6.72 -13.30
N GLY A 53 -4.20 -7.58 -14.28
CA GLY A 53 -3.39 -8.04 -15.41
C GLY A 53 -1.88 -8.20 -15.18
N ASN A 54 -1.31 -9.39 -15.14
CA ASN A 54 -1.19 -10.28 -16.32
C ASN A 54 -1.16 -9.55 -17.69
N LEU A 55 -0.62 -8.33 -17.77
CA LEU A 55 0.00 -7.85 -19.00
C LEU A 55 1.48 -8.17 -18.89
N ASP A 56 1.78 -9.44 -19.08
CA ASP A 56 3.09 -9.88 -19.54
C ASP A 56 3.30 -9.18 -20.89
N VAL A 57 3.95 -8.02 -20.85
CA VAL A 57 4.48 -7.40 -22.06
C VAL A 57 5.57 -8.35 -22.49
N VAL A 58 5.20 -9.33 -23.33
CA VAL A 58 6.17 -10.11 -24.09
C VAL A 58 6.88 -9.12 -25.02
N PRO A 59 8.17 -8.78 -24.81
CA PRO A 59 8.94 -8.28 -25.91
C PRO A 59 9.01 -9.44 -26.90
N GLU A 60 8.30 -9.31 -28.02
CA GLU A 60 8.39 -10.20 -29.16
C GLU A 60 9.86 -10.22 -29.60
N THR A 61 10.64 -11.15 -29.05
CA THR A 61 11.98 -11.43 -29.51
C THR A 61 11.82 -12.02 -30.90
N VAL A 62 12.12 -11.17 -31.88
CA VAL A 62 12.20 -11.46 -33.30
C VAL A 62 12.95 -12.78 -33.51
N GLN A 63 12.21 -13.87 -33.65
CA GLN A 63 12.69 -15.14 -34.16
C GLN A 63 12.03 -15.36 -35.52
N ASN A 64 12.50 -14.61 -36.51
CA ASN A 64 12.42 -15.05 -37.90
C ASN A 64 13.85 -15.18 -38.45
N SER A 65 14.40 -16.37 -38.28
CA SER A 65 15.56 -16.83 -39.03
C SER A 65 15.28 -18.26 -39.46
N MET A 66 14.69 -18.37 -40.66
CA MET A 66 14.89 -19.44 -41.64
C MET A 66 14.40 -18.93 -43.00
#